data_AF-A0A2N1Q581-F1
#
_entry.id   AF-A0A2N1Q581-F1
#
_cell.length_a   1.000
_cell.length_b   1.000
_cell.length_c   1.000
_cell.angle_alpha   90.00
_cell.angle_beta   90.00
_cell.angle_gamma   90.00
#
_symmetry.space_group_name_H-M   'P 1'
#
loop_
_entity.id
_entity.type
_entity.pdbx_description
1 polymer ?
#
loop_
_entity_poly.entity_id
_entity_poly.type
_entity_poly.pdbx_seq_one_letter_code
_entity_poly.pdbx_strand_id
1 'polypeptide(L)'
;KWQDRSVLRIFYNSTIFSRTAMGQIDTIRQFGVELLGDGKKTADLEVLNLISKVLNLFNLDYVIEVSDTRFLEGVMSALELNDQEQSKFKDILYRKSTYDLNKFIETKNLGKDTTMLLESLFSLQGELSMIEDKLKSFALNEQSKLAFNALKERINTLDDKKRYMVDLSLVSTYDYYDGILFKGYLKGSQKDVLSGGRYDPLTENYGKKIPAIGFTLNTQEVIKEVLVYE
;
A
#
# COMPACT_ATOMS: atom_id res chain seq x y z
N LYS A 1 -12.98 -24.84 -6.26
CA LYS A 1 -11.66 -25.17 -5.66
C LYS A 1 -10.59 -24.78 -6.65
N TRP A 2 -9.53 -24.09 -6.22
CA TRP A 2 -8.43 -23.69 -7.10
C TRP A 2 -7.84 -24.91 -7.82
N GLN A 3 -7.63 -24.82 -9.13
CA GLN A 3 -6.96 -25.85 -9.91
C GLN A 3 -5.51 -25.43 -10.13
N ASP A 4 -4.57 -26.25 -9.66
CA ASP A 4 -3.14 -25.93 -9.67
C ASP A 4 -2.64 -25.60 -11.08
N ARG A 5 -1.84 -24.52 -11.17
CA ARG A 5 -1.25 -23.90 -12.40
C ARG A 5 -2.15 -22.98 -13.22
N SER A 6 -3.37 -22.67 -12.79
CA SER A 6 -4.16 -21.61 -13.44
C SER A 6 -3.63 -20.22 -13.04
N VAL A 7 -3.62 -19.28 -13.99
CA VAL A 7 -3.48 -17.84 -13.73
C VAL A 7 -4.79 -17.19 -14.16
N LEU A 8 -5.48 -16.53 -13.23
CA LEU A 8 -6.75 -15.88 -13.50
C LEU A 8 -6.58 -14.36 -13.45
N ARG A 9 -7.15 -13.68 -14.45
CA ARG A 9 -7.32 -12.23 -14.49
C ARG A 9 -8.81 -11.96 -14.51
N ILE A 10 -9.33 -11.39 -13.44
CA ILE A 10 -10.75 -11.14 -13.23
C ILE A 10 -10.93 -9.64 -13.04
N PHE A 11 -12.07 -9.11 -13.46
CA PHE A 11 -12.48 -7.76 -13.11
C PHE A 11 -13.92 -7.77 -12.62
N TYR A 12 -14.29 -6.71 -11.91
CA TYR A 12 -15.67 -6.47 -11.50
C TYR A 12 -16.02 -4.99 -11.58
N ASN A 13 -17.30 -4.71 -11.74
CA ASN A 13 -17.89 -3.39 -11.57
C ASN A 13 -19.15 -3.57 -10.72
N SER A 14 -19.11 -3.09 -9.49
CA SER A 14 -20.13 -3.39 -8.49
C SER A 14 -20.35 -2.22 -7.53
N THR A 15 -21.42 -2.30 -6.76
CA THR A 15 -21.69 -1.38 -5.65
C THR A 15 -21.42 -2.13 -4.35
N ILE A 16 -20.57 -1.57 -3.51
CA ILE A 16 -20.39 -2.03 -2.12
C ILE A 16 -21.23 -1.17 -1.18
N PHE A 17 -21.67 -1.78 -0.09
CA PHE A 17 -22.46 -1.15 0.95
C PHE A 17 -21.63 -1.12 2.23
N SER A 18 -21.49 0.05 2.82
CA SER A 18 -20.80 0.22 4.10
C SER A 18 -21.71 0.92 5.10
N ARG A 19 -21.34 0.85 6.39
CA ARG A 19 -22.07 1.56 7.44
C ARG A 19 -21.19 2.69 7.95
N THR A 20 -21.73 3.91 7.93
CA THR A 20 -21.06 5.07 8.51
C THR A 20 -21.04 4.99 10.04
N ALA A 21 -20.20 5.80 10.68
CA ALA A 21 -20.17 5.91 12.14
C ALA A 21 -21.52 6.31 12.75
N MET A 22 -22.37 7.00 11.99
CA MET A 22 -23.73 7.39 12.39
C MET A 22 -24.79 6.29 12.13
N GLY A 23 -24.36 5.11 11.69
CA GLY A 23 -25.23 3.96 11.45
C GLY A 23 -25.97 3.99 10.10
N GLN A 24 -25.76 5.01 9.27
CA GLN A 24 -26.35 5.12 7.94
C GLN A 24 -25.66 4.18 6.95
N ILE A 25 -26.42 3.64 6.00
CA ILE A 25 -25.87 2.86 4.88
C ILE A 25 -25.31 3.84 3.85
N ASP A 26 -24.03 3.67 3.54
CA ASP A 26 -23.35 4.37 2.45
C ASP A 26 -23.12 3.41 1.28
N THR A 27 -23.09 3.93 0.07
CA THR A 27 -22.95 3.14 -1.16
C THR A 27 -21.79 3.66 -1.99
N ILE A 28 -20.86 2.76 -2.31
CA ILE A 28 -19.66 3.10 -3.06
C ILE A 28 -19.63 2.27 -4.33
N ARG A 29 -19.60 2.91 -5.50
CA ARG A 29 -19.44 2.20 -6.78
C ARG A 29 -17.97 1.97 -7.07
N GLN A 30 -17.58 0.72 -7.24
CA GLN A 30 -16.20 0.31 -7.43
C GLN A 30 -16.01 -0.53 -8.68
N PHE A 31 -14.90 -0.27 -9.36
CA PHE A 31 -14.32 -1.14 -10.37
C PHE A 31 -13.05 -1.76 -9.80
N GLY A 32 -12.83 -3.05 -9.98
CA GLY A 32 -11.60 -3.69 -9.52
C GLY A 32 -11.11 -4.78 -10.44
N VAL A 33 -9.83 -5.10 -10.29
CA VAL A 33 -9.13 -6.13 -11.05
C VAL A 33 -8.36 -7.00 -10.08
N GLU A 34 -8.45 -8.32 -10.27
CA GLU A 34 -7.76 -9.32 -9.48
C GLU A 34 -6.93 -10.23 -10.39
N LEU A 35 -5.66 -10.42 -10.03
CA LEU A 35 -4.73 -11.34 -10.66
C LEU A 35 -4.35 -12.41 -9.65
N LEU A 36 -4.85 -13.63 -9.87
CA LEU A 36 -4.67 -14.79 -9.00
C LEU A 36 -3.76 -15.83 -9.66
N GLY A 37 -2.88 -16.45 -8.87
CA GLY A 37 -2.03 -17.56 -9.30
C GLY A 37 -0.64 -17.19 -9.81
N ASP A 38 -0.27 -15.90 -9.87
CA ASP A 38 1.07 -15.46 -10.30
C ASP A 38 1.83 -14.68 -9.21
N GLY A 39 2.84 -15.34 -8.63
CA GLY A 39 3.72 -14.76 -7.61
C GLY A 39 4.91 -14.00 -8.17
N LYS A 40 5.05 -13.88 -9.49
CA LYS A 40 6.21 -13.22 -10.10
C LYS A 40 6.12 -11.71 -9.93
N LYS A 41 7.29 -11.07 -9.89
CA LYS A 41 7.41 -9.60 -9.89
C LYS A 41 6.70 -8.95 -11.08
N THR A 42 6.63 -9.63 -12.21
CA THR A 42 5.95 -9.18 -13.43
C THR A 42 4.44 -9.01 -13.25
N ALA A 43 3.81 -9.80 -12.39
CA ALA A 43 2.38 -9.65 -12.09
C ALA A 43 2.10 -8.35 -11.33
N ASP A 44 3.00 -7.92 -10.45
CA ASP A 44 2.88 -6.61 -9.79
C ASP A 44 2.99 -5.47 -10.80
N LEU A 45 3.98 -5.55 -11.69
CA LEU A 45 4.18 -4.55 -12.73
C LEU A 45 2.98 -4.49 -13.69
N GLU A 46 2.39 -5.65 -14.02
CA GLU A 46 1.17 -5.72 -14.83
C GLU A 46 0.02 -4.94 -14.18
N VAL A 47 -0.24 -5.18 -12.89
CA VAL A 47 -1.31 -4.50 -12.16
C VAL A 47 -1.03 -3.01 -12.00
N LEU A 48 0.18 -2.62 -11.60
CA LEU A 48 0.53 -1.21 -11.46
C LEU A 48 0.45 -0.47 -12.81
N ASN A 49 1.02 -1.02 -13.89
CA ASN A 49 0.92 -0.39 -15.21
C ASN A 49 -0.54 -0.32 -15.70
N LEU A 50 -1.39 -1.31 -15.37
CA LEU A 50 -2.81 -1.25 -15.68
C LEU A 50 -3.51 -0.08 -14.97
N ILE A 51 -3.18 0.19 -13.70
CA ILE A 51 -3.70 1.35 -12.96
C ILE A 51 -3.38 2.64 -13.71
N SER A 52 -2.10 2.84 -14.08
CA SER A 52 -1.70 4.04 -14.82
C SER A 52 -2.40 4.15 -16.17
N LYS A 53 -2.53 3.05 -16.92
CA LYS A 53 -3.27 3.01 -18.19
C LYS A 53 -4.73 3.43 -18.02
N VAL A 54 -5.40 2.94 -16.98
CA VAL A 54 -6.81 3.29 -16.69
C VAL A 54 -6.94 4.78 -16.35
N LEU A 55 -6.09 5.30 -15.47
CA LEU A 55 -6.17 6.71 -15.06
C LEU A 55 -5.79 7.68 -16.19
N ASN A 56 -4.78 7.33 -16.99
CA ASN A 56 -4.38 8.10 -18.17
C ASN A 56 -5.46 8.10 -19.27
N LEU A 57 -6.22 7.03 -19.43
CA LEU A 57 -7.32 6.97 -20.40
C LEU A 57 -8.37 8.06 -20.16
N PHE A 58 -8.58 8.43 -18.89
CA PHE A 58 -9.48 9.51 -18.47
C PHE A 58 -8.78 10.87 -18.33
N ASN A 59 -7.52 10.99 -18.74
CA ASN A 59 -6.69 12.20 -18.61
C ASN A 59 -6.62 12.76 -17.18
N LEU A 60 -6.67 11.88 -16.17
CA LEU A 60 -6.68 12.31 -14.77
C LEU A 60 -5.29 12.76 -14.31
N ASP A 61 -5.25 13.74 -13.42
CA ASP A 61 -4.05 14.10 -12.68
C ASP A 61 -4.01 13.33 -11.36
N TYR A 62 -3.00 12.47 -11.18
CA TYR A 62 -2.95 11.52 -10.07
C TYR A 62 -1.54 11.30 -9.53
N VAL A 63 -1.50 10.74 -8.33
CA VAL A 63 -0.31 10.16 -7.68
C VAL A 63 -0.69 8.80 -7.09
N ILE A 64 0.19 7.81 -7.24
CA ILE A 64 0.09 6.50 -6.59
C ILE A 64 1.17 6.41 -5.52
N GLU A 65 0.77 6.30 -4.26
CA GLU A 65 1.66 5.93 -3.15
C GLU A 65 1.87 4.41 -3.16
N VAL A 66 3.11 3.97 -3.05
CA VAL A 66 3.49 2.56 -2.98
C VAL A 66 4.38 2.28 -1.78
N SER A 67 4.21 1.08 -1.24
CA SER A 67 5.01 0.57 -0.12
C SER A 67 5.16 -0.94 -0.22
N ASP A 68 5.92 -1.52 0.71
CA ASP A 68 6.03 -2.96 0.87
C ASP A 68 5.92 -3.30 2.36
N THR A 69 4.91 -4.09 2.75
CA THR A 69 4.62 -4.39 4.17
C THR A 69 5.82 -4.97 4.89
N ARG A 70 6.66 -5.71 4.15
CA ARG A 70 7.88 -6.34 4.67
C ARG A 70 8.91 -5.34 5.18
N PHE A 71 8.88 -4.09 4.71
CA PHE A 71 9.70 -3.02 5.27
C PHE A 71 9.32 -2.76 6.73
N LEU A 72 8.03 -2.51 6.98
CA LEU A 72 7.54 -2.26 8.34
C LEU A 72 7.59 -3.50 9.21
N GLU A 73 7.38 -4.70 8.66
CA GLU A 73 7.61 -5.96 9.38
C GLU A 73 9.06 -6.08 9.85
N GLY A 74 10.03 -5.71 9.01
CA GLY A 74 11.43 -5.64 9.40
C GLY A 74 11.67 -4.64 10.54
N VAL A 75 11.05 -3.45 10.47
CA VAL A 75 11.12 -2.46 11.56
C VAL A 75 10.53 -3.01 12.86
N MET A 76 9.33 -3.59 12.82
CA MET A 76 8.66 -4.16 13.99
C MET A 76 9.43 -5.34 14.59
N SER A 77 10.04 -6.17 13.73
CA SER A 77 10.89 -7.29 14.17
C SER A 77 12.13 -6.81 14.91
N ALA A 78 12.80 -5.76 14.43
CA ALA A 78 13.97 -5.17 15.10
C ALA A 78 13.63 -4.48 16.43
N LEU A 79 12.35 -4.13 16.64
CA LEU A 79 11.83 -3.58 17.90
C LEU A 79 11.34 -4.67 18.87
N GLU A 80 11.36 -5.94 18.45
CA GLU A 80 10.87 -7.09 19.22
C GLU A 80 9.43 -6.91 19.73
N LEU A 81 8.57 -6.30 18.91
CA LEU A 81 7.19 -6.01 19.30
C LEU A 81 6.34 -7.28 19.40
N ASN A 82 5.60 -7.42 20.50
CA ASN A 82 4.55 -8.43 20.60
C ASN A 82 3.29 -8.02 19.80
N ASP A 83 2.33 -8.92 19.63
CA ASP A 83 1.14 -8.70 18.80
C ASP A 83 0.33 -7.45 19.19
N GLN A 84 0.19 -7.17 20.49
CA GLN A 84 -0.53 -5.98 20.95
C GLN A 84 0.23 -4.70 20.60
N GLU A 85 1.55 -4.72 20.73
CA GLU A 85 2.41 -3.59 20.38
C GLU A 85 2.47 -3.36 18.87
N GLN A 86 2.49 -4.43 18.07
CA GLN A 86 2.41 -4.34 16.62
C GLN A 86 1.08 -3.72 16.17
N SER A 87 -0.04 -4.17 16.76
CA SER A 87 -1.36 -3.60 16.48
C SER A 87 -1.41 -2.10 16.84
N LYS A 88 -0.91 -1.73 18.02
CA LYS A 88 -0.81 -0.32 18.44
C LYS A 88 0.08 0.49 17.51
N PHE A 89 1.23 -0.05 17.11
CA PHE A 89 2.16 0.62 16.21
C PHE A 89 1.52 0.85 14.83
N LYS A 90 0.88 -0.18 14.25
CA LYS A 90 0.13 -0.05 12.99
C LYS A 90 -0.98 1.01 13.09
N ASP A 91 -1.72 1.08 14.19
CA ASP A 91 -2.74 2.12 14.40
C ASP A 91 -2.14 3.54 14.42
N ILE A 92 -1.00 3.71 15.11
CA ILE A 92 -0.25 4.98 15.10
C ILE A 92 0.15 5.37 13.68
N LEU A 93 0.65 4.41 12.88
CA LEU A 93 1.02 4.64 11.49
C LEU A 93 -0.19 4.96 10.61
N TYR A 94 -1.29 4.25 10.80
CA TYR A 94 -2.54 4.48 10.06
C TYR A 94 -3.08 5.89 10.29
N ARG A 95 -3.04 6.37 11.53
CA ARG A 95 -3.46 7.73 11.91
C ARG A 95 -2.39 8.80 11.65
N LYS A 96 -1.18 8.40 11.22
CA LYS A 96 0.01 9.26 11.03
C LYS A 96 0.28 10.15 12.27
N SER A 97 0.09 9.62 13.48
CA SER A 97 0.18 10.40 14.72
C SER A 97 1.61 10.53 15.20
N THR A 98 2.26 11.66 14.92
CA THR A 98 3.64 11.94 15.36
C THR A 98 3.76 11.95 16.89
N TYR A 99 2.75 12.49 17.58
CA TYR A 99 2.71 12.51 19.04
C TYR A 99 2.69 11.10 19.63
N ASP A 100 1.79 10.23 19.14
CA ASP A 100 1.68 8.87 19.67
C ASP A 100 2.91 8.02 19.30
N LEU A 101 3.52 8.27 18.13
CA LEU A 101 4.77 7.63 17.73
C LEU A 101 5.90 7.97 18.69
N ASN A 102 6.09 9.25 19.02
CA ASN A 102 7.11 9.68 19.98
C ASN A 102 6.86 9.07 21.36
N LYS A 103 5.60 9.04 21.82
CA LYS A 103 5.23 8.37 23.08
C LYS A 103 5.51 6.87 23.04
N PHE A 104 5.28 6.21 21.91
CA PHE A 104 5.62 4.80 21.73
C PHE A 104 7.13 4.56 21.80
N ILE A 105 7.92 5.39 21.13
CA ILE A 105 9.39 5.34 21.14
C ILE A 105 9.94 5.52 22.57
N GLU A 106 9.42 6.49 23.33
CA GLU A 106 9.83 6.75 24.74
C GLU A 106 9.65 5.52 25.66
N THR A 107 8.71 4.61 25.33
CA THR A 107 8.49 3.39 26.12
C THR A 107 9.46 2.26 25.80
N LYS A 108 10.33 2.43 24.80
CA LYS A 108 11.25 1.40 24.30
C LYS A 108 12.69 1.80 24.58
N ASN A 109 13.51 0.83 25.00
CA ASN A 109 14.95 1.04 25.17
C ASN A 109 15.68 0.81 23.84
N LEU A 110 15.68 1.82 22.97
CA LEU A 110 16.20 1.72 21.60
C LEU A 110 17.59 2.33 21.46
N GLY A 111 18.39 1.77 20.56
CA GLY A 111 19.62 2.40 20.10
C GLY A 111 19.35 3.67 19.28
N LYS A 112 20.35 4.57 19.25
CA LYS A 112 20.23 5.89 18.58
C LYS A 112 19.76 5.79 17.13
N ASP A 113 20.29 4.85 16.35
CA ASP A 113 19.96 4.71 14.92
C ASP A 113 18.50 4.30 14.71
N THR A 114 18.00 3.37 15.53
CA THR A 114 16.59 2.93 15.49
C THR A 114 15.64 4.06 15.88
N THR A 115 15.97 4.81 16.93
CA THR A 115 15.19 5.99 17.35
C THR A 115 15.11 7.01 16.22
N MET A 116 16.24 7.36 15.59
CA MET A 116 16.28 8.32 14.48
C MET A 116 15.43 7.86 13.28
N LEU A 117 15.46 6.56 12.95
CA LEU A 117 14.63 6.00 11.89
C LEU A 117 13.14 6.16 12.20
N LEU A 118 12.73 5.82 13.42
CA LEU A 118 11.32 5.90 13.83
C LEU A 118 10.82 7.34 13.89
N GLU A 119 11.58 8.26 14.45
CA GLU A 119 11.24 9.69 14.47
C GLU A 119 11.10 10.26 13.05
N SER A 120 11.85 9.71 12.10
CA SER A 120 11.83 10.13 10.69
C SER A 120 10.79 9.39 9.84
N LEU A 121 10.08 8.40 10.39
CA LEU A 121 9.30 7.42 9.62
C LEU A 121 8.21 8.07 8.75
N PHE A 122 7.46 9.04 9.28
CA PHE A 122 6.44 9.78 8.51
C PHE A 122 7.04 10.74 7.47
N SER A 123 8.34 11.02 7.54
CA SER A 123 9.05 11.77 6.51
C SER A 123 9.59 10.87 5.39
N LEU A 124 9.55 9.55 5.54
CA LEU A 124 9.98 8.58 4.53
C LEU A 124 8.90 8.35 3.45
N GLN A 125 8.37 9.46 2.95
CA GLN A 125 7.41 9.53 1.84
C GLN A 125 7.84 10.56 0.79
N GLY A 126 7.62 10.26 -0.49
CA GLY A 126 7.97 11.13 -1.62
C GLY A 126 8.58 10.37 -2.80
N GLU A 127 9.33 11.09 -3.65
CA GLU A 127 9.99 10.50 -4.80
C GLU A 127 11.03 9.44 -4.38
N LEU A 128 11.14 8.37 -5.17
CA LEU A 128 12.01 7.23 -4.89
C LEU A 128 13.47 7.64 -4.63
N SER A 129 14.03 8.56 -5.43
CA SER A 129 15.41 9.06 -5.28
C SER A 129 15.61 9.77 -3.94
N MET A 130 14.67 10.63 -3.56
CA MET A 130 14.68 11.33 -2.28
C MET A 130 14.61 10.35 -1.10
N ILE A 131 13.79 9.30 -1.20
CA ILE A 131 13.72 8.27 -0.17
C ILE A 131 15.00 7.45 -0.10
N GLU A 132 15.58 7.07 -1.24
CA GLU A 132 16.87 6.38 -1.28
C GLU A 132 17.98 7.21 -0.62
N ASP A 133 18.01 8.53 -0.85
CA ASP A 133 18.98 9.43 -0.21
C ASP A 133 18.75 9.57 1.29
N LYS A 134 17.50 9.70 1.76
CA LYS A 134 17.18 9.71 3.20
C LYS A 134 17.63 8.42 3.87
N LEU A 135 17.37 7.27 3.24
CA LEU A 135 17.68 5.96 3.80
C LEU A 135 19.18 5.72 4.03
N LYS A 136 20.07 6.42 3.33
CA LYS A 136 21.53 6.36 3.57
C LYS A 136 21.93 6.79 4.99
N SER A 137 21.08 7.55 5.67
CA SER A 137 21.33 8.05 7.03
C SER A 137 20.90 7.07 8.12
N PHE A 138 20.28 5.93 7.77
CA PHE A 138 19.74 4.96 8.72
C PHE A 138 20.35 3.58 8.55
N ALA A 139 20.62 2.91 9.67
CA ALA A 139 21.00 1.51 9.68
C ALA A 139 19.75 0.64 9.57
N LEU A 140 19.45 0.15 8.35
CA LEU A 140 18.35 -0.78 8.11
C LEU A 140 18.79 -2.22 8.39
N ASN A 141 17.89 -3.01 9.00
CA ASN A 141 18.06 -4.46 9.01
C ASN A 141 17.89 -5.05 7.60
N GLU A 142 18.36 -6.29 7.42
CA GLU A 142 18.37 -6.95 6.11
C GLU A 142 16.98 -7.12 5.51
N GLN A 143 15.96 -7.43 6.31
CA GLN A 143 14.58 -7.55 5.82
C GLN A 143 14.07 -6.23 5.22
N SER A 144 14.23 -5.12 5.95
CA SER A 144 13.79 -3.79 5.51
C SER A 144 14.55 -3.34 4.26
N LYS A 145 15.86 -3.62 4.22
CA LYS A 145 16.73 -3.33 3.07
C LYS A 145 16.32 -4.12 1.83
N LEU A 146 16.04 -5.41 1.97
CA LEU A 146 15.57 -6.26 0.87
C LEU A 146 14.20 -5.82 0.36
N ALA A 147 13.27 -5.48 1.26
CA ALA A 147 11.94 -4.97 0.91
C ALA A 147 12.04 -3.65 0.12
N PHE A 148 12.83 -2.69 0.61
CA PHE A 148 13.04 -1.42 -0.11
C PHE A 148 13.70 -1.61 -1.47
N ASN A 149 14.72 -2.48 -1.58
CA ASN A 149 15.37 -2.76 -2.86
C ASN A 149 14.40 -3.42 -3.86
N ALA A 150 13.55 -4.35 -3.41
CA ALA A 150 12.52 -4.93 -4.25
C ALA A 150 11.49 -3.90 -4.72
N LEU A 151 11.08 -2.97 -3.83
CA LEU A 151 10.19 -1.86 -4.17
C LEU A 151 10.84 -0.92 -5.21
N LYS A 152 12.11 -0.56 -5.00
CA LYS A 152 12.91 0.27 -5.91
C LYS A 152 12.99 -0.33 -7.32
N GLU A 153 13.30 -1.63 -7.42
CA GLU A 153 13.34 -2.34 -8.71
C GLU A 153 12.00 -2.26 -9.44
N ARG A 154 10.89 -2.43 -8.72
CA ARG A 154 9.55 -2.35 -9.30
C ARG A 154 9.27 -0.99 -9.88
N ILE A 155 9.43 0.07 -9.07
CA ILE A 155 9.15 1.44 -9.48
C ILE A 155 10.00 1.84 -10.69
N ASN A 156 11.28 1.46 -10.70
CA ASN A 156 12.18 1.75 -11.83
C ASN A 156 11.79 1.05 -13.15
N THR A 157 10.95 0.01 -13.08
CA THR A 157 10.47 -0.75 -14.24
C THR A 157 9.07 -0.29 -14.70
N LEU A 158 8.41 0.62 -13.98
CA LEU A 158 7.09 1.12 -14.35
C LEU A 158 7.16 2.09 -15.53
N ASP A 159 6.15 2.03 -16.40
CA ASP A 159 6.04 2.90 -17.57
C ASP A 159 5.89 4.37 -17.14
N ASP A 160 5.01 4.63 -16.17
CA ASP A 160 4.70 5.96 -15.64
C ASP A 160 5.34 6.22 -14.26
N LYS A 161 6.60 5.81 -14.05
CA LYS A 161 7.27 5.89 -12.74
C LYS A 161 7.18 7.23 -12.01
N LYS A 162 7.06 8.37 -12.73
CA LYS A 162 6.89 9.72 -12.16
C LYS A 162 5.58 9.91 -11.39
N ARG A 163 4.59 9.06 -11.65
CA ARG A 163 3.29 9.04 -10.96
C ARG A 163 3.33 8.23 -9.67
N TYR A 164 4.43 7.52 -9.40
CA TYR A 164 4.58 6.64 -8.24
C TYR A 164 5.50 7.29 -7.21
N MET A 165 4.97 7.47 -6.00
CA MET A 165 5.71 7.96 -4.84
C MET A 165 5.82 6.81 -3.82
N VAL A 166 6.93 6.77 -3.10
CA VAL A 166 7.13 5.81 -2.01
C VAL A 166 6.53 6.39 -0.73
N ASP A 167 5.87 5.58 0.09
CA ASP A 167 5.59 5.88 1.50
C ASP A 167 5.91 4.64 2.36
N LEU A 168 7.05 4.67 3.06
CA LEU A 168 7.49 3.55 3.91
C LEU A 168 6.73 3.43 5.23
N SER A 169 5.83 4.38 5.50
CA SER A 169 4.92 4.37 6.65
C SER A 169 3.47 4.05 6.26
N LEU A 170 3.25 3.66 5.01
CA LEU A 170 1.93 3.26 4.51
C LEU A 170 1.52 1.92 5.11
N VAL A 171 0.35 1.90 5.75
CA VAL A 171 -0.29 0.70 6.27
C VAL A 171 -1.70 0.57 5.72
N SER A 172 -2.16 -0.67 5.58
CA SER A 172 -3.54 -1.00 5.24
C SER A 172 -4.38 -1.13 6.51
N THR A 173 -5.67 -0.77 6.42
CA THR A 173 -6.65 -1.08 7.47
C THR A 173 -6.90 -2.60 7.59
N TYR A 174 -6.54 -3.36 6.56
CA TYR A 174 -6.64 -4.81 6.54
C TYR A 174 -5.27 -5.47 6.68
N ASP A 175 -5.15 -6.38 7.64
CA ASP A 175 -3.92 -7.12 7.94
C ASP A 175 -3.61 -8.28 6.97
N TYR A 176 -4.37 -8.44 5.89
CA TYR A 176 -4.19 -9.55 4.95
C TYR A 176 -3.16 -9.29 3.84
N TYR A 177 -2.61 -8.07 3.74
CA TYR A 177 -1.59 -7.75 2.74
C TYR A 177 -0.21 -8.28 3.17
N ASP A 178 0.51 -8.89 2.23
CA ASP A 178 1.83 -9.50 2.42
C ASP A 178 2.69 -9.19 1.18
N GLY A 179 3.36 -8.03 1.20
CA GLY A 179 4.17 -7.52 0.10
C GLY A 179 3.77 -6.10 -0.34
N ILE A 180 3.71 -5.87 -1.65
CA ILE A 180 3.45 -4.53 -2.18
C ILE A 180 2.04 -4.05 -1.80
N LEU A 181 1.94 -2.81 -1.36
CA LEU A 181 0.71 -2.10 -1.04
C LEU A 181 0.71 -0.78 -1.79
N PHE A 182 -0.45 -0.33 -2.25
CA PHE A 182 -0.55 0.94 -2.94
C PHE A 182 -1.91 1.63 -2.76
N LYS A 183 -1.87 2.97 -2.80
CA LYS A 183 -3.05 3.84 -2.80
C LYS A 183 -2.90 4.90 -3.89
N GLY A 184 -3.99 5.21 -4.57
CA GLY A 184 -4.04 6.22 -5.62
C GLY A 184 -4.92 7.39 -5.23
N TYR A 185 -4.46 8.59 -5.54
CA TYR A 185 -5.15 9.84 -5.24
C TYR A 185 -5.25 10.67 -6.52
N LEU A 186 -6.41 11.27 -6.74
CA LEU A 186 -6.59 12.30 -7.78
C LEU A 186 -6.25 13.66 -7.18
N LYS A 187 -5.75 14.57 -8.02
CA LYS A 187 -5.53 15.95 -7.62
C LYS A 187 -6.83 16.56 -7.10
N GLY A 188 -6.79 17.13 -5.90
CA GLY A 188 -7.96 17.72 -5.23
C GLY A 188 -8.77 16.74 -4.37
N SER A 189 -8.55 15.43 -4.51
CA SER A 189 -9.17 14.45 -3.61
C SER A 189 -8.54 14.46 -2.23
N GLN A 190 -9.37 14.40 -1.19
CA GLN A 190 -8.93 14.26 0.21
C GLN A 190 -8.81 12.80 0.66
N LYS A 191 -9.21 11.85 -0.20
CA LYS A 191 -9.20 10.41 0.08
C LYS A 191 -8.58 9.65 -1.07
N ASP A 192 -8.09 8.45 -0.79
CA ASP A 192 -7.67 7.54 -1.84
C ASP A 192 -8.90 7.17 -2.70
N VAL A 193 -8.73 7.30 -4.02
CA VAL A 193 -9.71 6.85 -5.00
C VAL A 193 -9.44 5.41 -5.42
N LEU A 194 -8.23 4.91 -5.14
CA LEU A 194 -7.78 3.59 -5.51
C LEU A 194 -6.96 3.00 -4.37
N SER A 195 -7.13 1.71 -4.11
CA SER A 195 -6.27 0.98 -3.19
C SER A 195 -6.13 -0.46 -3.62
N GLY A 196 -5.01 -1.07 -3.26
CA GLY A 196 -4.72 -2.46 -3.62
C GLY A 196 -3.34 -2.90 -3.17
N GLY A 197 -2.98 -4.12 -3.54
CA GLY A 197 -1.73 -4.73 -3.12
C GLY A 197 -1.74 -6.25 -3.24
N ARG A 198 -0.67 -6.89 -2.76
CA ARG A 198 -0.56 -8.35 -2.66
C ARG A 198 -1.22 -8.89 -1.40
N TYR A 199 -2.14 -9.83 -1.56
CA TYR A 199 -2.96 -10.37 -0.47
C TYR A 199 -2.99 -11.89 -0.43
N ASP A 200 -1.87 -12.55 -0.77
CA ASP A 200 -1.73 -14.00 -0.75
C ASP A 200 -2.35 -14.67 0.51
N PRO A 201 -2.13 -14.18 1.75
CA PRO A 201 -2.73 -14.76 2.96
C PRO A 201 -4.27 -14.82 2.94
N LEU A 202 -4.95 -13.82 2.35
CA LEU A 202 -6.42 -13.78 2.31
C LEU A 202 -7.00 -15.01 1.61
N THR A 203 -6.30 -15.54 0.61
CA THR A 203 -6.77 -16.68 -0.20
C THR A 203 -6.82 -17.99 0.59
N GLU A 204 -6.06 -18.09 1.69
CA GLU A 204 -6.06 -19.25 2.58
C GLU A 204 -7.44 -19.48 3.23
N ASN A 205 -8.15 -18.39 3.54
CA ASN A 205 -9.52 -18.44 4.07
C ASN A 205 -10.51 -19.12 3.12
N TYR A 206 -10.15 -19.23 1.83
CA TYR A 206 -10.95 -19.88 0.78
C TYR A 206 -10.40 -21.25 0.37
N GLY A 207 -9.47 -21.79 1.16
CA GLY A 207 -9.04 -23.19 1.13
C GLY A 207 -7.61 -23.43 0.61
N LYS A 208 -6.91 -22.42 0.07
CA LYS A 208 -5.50 -22.55 -0.31
C LYS A 208 -4.83 -21.18 -0.43
N LYS A 209 -3.67 -21.01 0.22
CA LYS A 209 -2.79 -19.85 -0.01
C LYS A 209 -2.23 -19.90 -1.45
N ILE A 210 -2.62 -18.94 -2.28
CA ILE A 210 -2.13 -18.74 -3.64
C ILE A 210 -1.67 -17.28 -3.81
N PRO A 211 -0.76 -17.01 -4.76
CA PRO A 211 -0.41 -15.63 -5.10
C PRO A 211 -1.61 -14.83 -5.57
N ALA A 212 -1.79 -13.63 -5.04
CA ALA A 212 -2.90 -12.76 -5.38
C ALA A 212 -2.54 -11.28 -5.26
N ILE A 213 -2.84 -10.51 -6.30
CA ILE A 213 -2.69 -9.05 -6.31
C ILE A 213 -3.86 -8.43 -7.07
N GLY A 214 -4.29 -7.27 -6.63
CA GLY A 214 -5.33 -6.52 -7.33
C GLY A 214 -5.53 -5.14 -6.75
N PHE A 215 -6.52 -4.45 -7.29
CA PHE A 215 -6.91 -3.12 -6.85
C PHE A 215 -8.41 -2.90 -7.01
N THR A 216 -8.91 -1.96 -6.22
CA THR A 216 -10.23 -1.36 -6.39
C THR A 216 -10.08 0.13 -6.71
N LEU A 217 -10.98 0.65 -7.53
CA LEU A 217 -11.08 2.05 -7.95
C LEU A 217 -12.49 2.54 -7.66
N ASN A 218 -12.61 3.58 -6.87
CA ASN A 218 -13.85 4.30 -6.62
C ASN A 218 -14.26 5.08 -7.87
N THR A 219 -15.21 4.51 -8.61
CA THR A 219 -15.69 5.09 -9.86
C THR A 219 -16.48 6.38 -9.65
N GLN A 220 -17.09 6.60 -8.49
CA GLN A 220 -17.79 7.86 -8.21
C GLN A 220 -16.80 9.03 -8.11
N GLU A 221 -15.64 8.85 -7.46
CA GLU A 221 -14.62 9.89 -7.39
C GLU A 221 -13.99 10.18 -8.75
N VAL A 222 -13.76 9.14 -9.57
CA VAL A 222 -13.31 9.32 -10.95
C VAL A 222 -14.31 10.10 -11.78
N ILE A 223 -15.61 9.75 -11.71
CA ILE A 223 -16.66 10.43 -12.48
C ILE A 223 -16.78 11.90 -12.06
N LYS A 224 -16.65 12.22 -10.77
CA LYS A 224 -16.66 13.61 -10.29
C LYS A 224 -15.58 14.44 -10.95
N GLU A 225 -14.35 13.92 -11.01
CA GLU A 225 -13.25 14.63 -11.67
C GLU A 225 -13.51 14.75 -13.17
N VAL A 226 -13.84 13.67 -13.88
CA VAL A 226 -14.04 13.71 -15.34
C VAL A 226 -15.16 14.67 -15.75
N LEU A 227 -16.30 14.65 -15.05
CA LEU A 227 -17.46 15.49 -15.41
C LEU A 227 -17.32 16.96 -14.99
N VAL A 228 -16.38 17.31 -14.11
CA VAL A 228 -16.08 18.72 -13.78
C VAL A 228 -15.28 19.39 -14.91
N TYR A 229 -14.65 18.60 -15.79
CA TYR A 229 -13.90 19.10 -16.95
C TYR A 229 -14.73 19.17 -18.26
N GLU A 230 -16.05 18.92 -18.22
CA GLU A 230 -17.00 19.20 -19.32
C GLU A 230 -17.91 20.40 -19.00
#